data_AF-A0A849FKA5-F1
#
_entry.id   AF-A0A849FKA5-F1
#
_cell.length_a   1.000
_cell.length_b   1.000
_cell.length_c   1.000
_cell.angle_alpha   90.00
_cell.angle_beta   90.00
_cell.angle_gamma   90.00
#
_symmetry.space_group_name_H-M   'P 1'
#
loop_
_entity.id
_entity.type
_entity.pdbx_description
1 polymer ?
#
loop_
_entity_poly.entity_id
_entity_poly.type
_entity_poly.pdbx_seq_one_letter_code
_entity_poly.pdbx_strand_id
1 'polypeptide(L)'
;PEAGAIGIIGGADGPTAIFLSSKLANGINILPDGTTVKNLIGPIAIAAYSYMALVPVIQPPIMRLLVSKEDRKIRMKPPRAVSQKEKMIFPIVALLLTTFISPSALPLLGMLFFGNLLKESGRTERLADTARTKLIDIVTILLGVTVGASTQADIFITKDSMMIFGLGAVSFVIATIGGLLFAKFMNLFLKGNNKINPLIGASGVSAVPDSARVVHAEALKSDPNNYLLMHAMAPNVSGVIGSAIAAGILLSFLG
;
A
#
# COMPACT_ATOMS: atom_id res chain seq x y z
N PRO A 1 -20.24 -6.06 -1.79
CA PRO A 1 -18.98 -6.68 -2.29
C PRO A 1 -18.21 -5.78 -3.27
N GLU A 2 -18.86 -5.28 -4.32
CA GLU A 2 -18.26 -4.40 -5.34
C GLU A 2 -17.64 -3.14 -4.75
N ALA A 3 -18.39 -2.40 -3.91
CA ALA A 3 -17.87 -1.21 -3.24
C ALA A 3 -16.67 -1.51 -2.33
N GLY A 4 -16.63 -2.69 -1.69
CA GLY A 4 -15.48 -3.14 -0.91
C GLY A 4 -14.24 -3.40 -1.77
N ALA A 5 -14.43 -3.96 -2.97
CA ALA A 5 -13.36 -4.13 -3.94
C ALA A 5 -12.86 -2.78 -4.51
N ILE A 6 -13.74 -1.79 -4.69
CA ILE A 6 -13.34 -0.44 -5.15
C ILE A 6 -12.59 0.31 -4.04
N GLY A 7 -13.02 0.17 -2.78
CA GLY A 7 -12.43 0.86 -1.63
C GLY A 7 -10.95 0.55 -1.41
N ILE A 8 -10.50 -0.66 -1.78
CA ILE A 8 -9.10 -1.08 -1.58
C ILE A 8 -8.10 -0.32 -2.46
N ILE A 9 -8.55 0.34 -3.54
CA ILE A 9 -7.70 1.17 -4.41
C ILE A 9 -6.95 2.23 -3.58
N GLY A 10 -7.59 2.75 -2.52
CA GLY A 10 -6.98 3.72 -1.60
C GLY A 10 -5.76 3.22 -0.84
N GLY A 11 -5.63 1.90 -0.68
CA GLY A 11 -4.45 1.27 -0.07
C GLY A 11 -3.20 1.38 -0.93
N ALA A 12 -3.33 1.72 -2.23
CA ALA A 12 -2.22 1.84 -3.18
C ALA A 12 -1.37 0.56 -3.29
N ASP A 13 -1.98 -0.60 -3.11
CA ASP A 13 -1.35 -1.92 -3.20
C ASP A 13 -2.01 -2.72 -4.34
N GLY A 14 -1.34 -2.73 -5.50
CA GLY A 14 -1.82 -3.39 -6.71
C GLY A 14 -2.10 -4.90 -6.54
N PRO A 15 -1.12 -5.71 -6.07
CA PRO A 15 -1.34 -7.14 -5.82
C PRO A 15 -2.52 -7.42 -4.88
N THR A 16 -2.67 -6.64 -3.81
CA THR A 16 -3.79 -6.79 -2.87
C THR A 16 -5.12 -6.38 -3.49
N ALA A 17 -5.13 -5.31 -4.28
CA ALA A 17 -6.33 -4.86 -4.99
C ALA A 17 -6.82 -5.87 -6.03
N ILE A 18 -5.91 -6.49 -6.78
CA ILE A 18 -6.23 -7.56 -7.73
C ILE A 18 -6.75 -8.79 -6.98
N PHE A 19 -6.09 -9.20 -5.90
CA PHE A 19 -6.52 -10.34 -5.11
C PHE A 19 -7.94 -10.14 -4.54
N LEU A 20 -8.20 -9.00 -3.89
CA LEU A 20 -9.50 -8.73 -3.28
C LEU A 20 -10.61 -8.60 -4.33
N SER A 21 -10.35 -7.92 -5.45
CA SER A 21 -11.32 -7.82 -6.55
C SER A 21 -11.62 -9.18 -7.17
N SER A 22 -10.63 -10.08 -7.28
CA SER A 22 -10.84 -11.46 -7.76
C SER A 22 -11.73 -12.31 -6.84
N LYS A 23 -11.87 -11.91 -5.57
CA LYS A 23 -12.74 -12.59 -4.60
C LYS A 23 -14.11 -11.93 -4.46
N LEU A 24 -14.16 -10.59 -4.48
CA LEU A 24 -15.38 -9.84 -4.18
C LEU A 24 -16.15 -9.32 -5.42
N ALA A 25 -15.47 -9.13 -6.56
CA ALA A 25 -16.03 -8.51 -7.76
C ALA A 25 -15.59 -9.27 -9.03
N ASN A 26 -15.82 -10.58 -9.02
CA ASN A 26 -15.30 -11.52 -10.01
C ASN A 26 -16.24 -11.83 -11.18
N GLY A 27 -17.46 -11.29 -11.20
CA GLY A 27 -18.42 -11.60 -12.27
C GLY A 27 -19.21 -12.89 -12.07
N ILE A 28 -18.92 -13.67 -11.02
CA ILE A 28 -19.44 -15.05 -10.85
C ILE A 28 -20.29 -15.17 -9.59
N ASN A 29 -19.93 -14.45 -8.52
CA ASN A 29 -20.67 -14.55 -7.27
C ASN A 29 -22.09 -13.97 -7.44
N ILE A 30 -23.07 -14.62 -6.79
CA ILE A 30 -24.46 -14.18 -6.78
C ILE A 30 -24.74 -13.60 -5.40
N LEU A 31 -25.23 -12.36 -5.37
CA LEU A 31 -25.63 -11.68 -4.15
C LEU A 31 -26.91 -12.32 -3.58
N PRO A 32 -27.22 -12.15 -2.28
CA PRO A 32 -28.42 -12.70 -1.65
C PRO A 32 -29.74 -12.26 -2.30
N ASP A 33 -29.72 -11.18 -3.09
CA ASP A 33 -30.84 -10.65 -3.86
C ASP A 33 -30.99 -11.28 -5.26
N GLY A 34 -30.15 -12.24 -5.63
CA GLY A 34 -30.15 -12.92 -6.92
C GLY A 34 -29.39 -12.19 -8.02
N THR A 35 -28.77 -11.04 -7.74
CA THR A 35 -27.99 -10.28 -8.73
C THR A 35 -26.55 -10.78 -8.81
N THR A 36 -25.99 -10.85 -10.03
CA THR A 36 -24.59 -11.24 -10.23
C THR A 36 -23.69 -10.03 -10.00
N VAL A 37 -22.62 -10.18 -9.21
CA VAL A 37 -21.64 -9.08 -9.07
C VAL A 37 -20.96 -8.81 -10.40
N LYS A 38 -20.69 -7.53 -10.67
CA LYS A 38 -19.95 -7.08 -11.84
C LYS A 38 -18.49 -7.55 -11.76
N ASN A 39 -17.93 -7.91 -12.92
CA ASN A 39 -16.50 -8.13 -13.04
C ASN A 39 -15.78 -6.77 -13.08
N LEU A 40 -15.23 -6.35 -11.94
CA LEU A 40 -14.55 -5.05 -11.81
C LEU A 40 -13.03 -5.20 -11.67
N ILE A 41 -12.48 -6.41 -11.86
CA ILE A 41 -11.05 -6.69 -11.70
C ILE A 41 -10.21 -5.78 -12.62
N GLY A 42 -10.57 -5.71 -13.91
CA GLY A 42 -9.87 -4.89 -14.90
C GLY A 42 -9.86 -3.39 -14.55
N PRO A 43 -11.04 -2.74 -14.41
CA PRO A 43 -11.12 -1.34 -14.02
C PRO A 43 -10.40 -1.00 -12.70
N ILE A 44 -10.53 -1.84 -11.68
CA ILE A 44 -9.88 -1.65 -10.37
C ILE A 44 -8.36 -1.75 -10.51
N ALA A 45 -7.86 -2.75 -11.23
CA ALA A 45 -6.42 -2.96 -11.42
C ALA A 45 -5.77 -1.80 -12.20
N ILE A 46 -6.39 -1.38 -13.31
CA ILE A 46 -5.88 -0.24 -14.09
C ILE A 46 -5.90 1.03 -13.23
N ALA A 47 -6.99 1.31 -12.52
CA ALA A 47 -7.08 2.47 -11.64
C ALA A 47 -5.99 2.44 -10.55
N ALA A 48 -5.79 1.30 -9.88
CA ALA A 48 -4.79 1.14 -8.82
C ALA A 48 -3.37 1.48 -9.32
N TYR A 49 -2.91 0.83 -10.41
CA TYR A 49 -1.56 1.08 -10.93
C TYR A 49 -1.40 2.48 -11.54
N SER A 50 -2.45 3.03 -12.17
CA SER A 50 -2.43 4.40 -12.72
C SER A 50 -2.25 5.43 -11.60
N TYR A 51 -2.96 5.28 -10.48
CA TYR A 51 -2.84 6.21 -9.35
C TYR A 51 -1.54 6.04 -8.58
N MET A 52 -1.02 4.81 -8.46
CA MET A 52 0.32 4.57 -7.93
C MET A 52 1.39 5.36 -8.72
N ALA A 53 1.29 5.38 -10.05
CA ALA A 53 2.20 6.16 -10.89
C ALA A 53 2.00 7.69 -10.77
N LEU A 54 0.80 8.13 -10.40
CA LEU A 54 0.47 9.55 -10.20
C LEU A 54 0.80 10.07 -8.79
N VAL A 55 1.31 9.22 -7.88
CA VAL A 55 1.74 9.62 -6.53
C VAL A 55 2.67 10.84 -6.54
N PRO A 56 3.70 10.93 -7.40
CA PRO A 56 4.58 12.11 -7.47
C PRO A 56 3.88 13.40 -7.90
N VAL A 57 2.70 13.30 -8.52
CA VAL A 57 1.90 14.46 -8.94
C VAL A 57 0.89 14.83 -7.86
N ILE A 58 0.23 13.84 -7.25
CA ILE A 58 -0.86 14.04 -6.28
C ILE A 58 -0.33 14.43 -4.89
N GLN A 59 0.72 13.77 -4.41
CA GLN A 59 1.20 13.95 -3.04
C GLN A 59 1.83 15.33 -2.76
N PRO A 60 2.75 15.87 -3.59
CA PRO A 60 3.45 17.10 -3.24
C PRO A 60 2.55 18.33 -3.04
N PRO A 61 1.51 18.59 -3.87
CA PRO A 61 0.58 19.69 -3.61
C PRO A 61 -0.09 19.59 -2.24
N ILE A 62 -0.52 18.39 -1.83
CA ILE A 62 -1.16 18.14 -0.53
C ILE A 62 -0.18 18.37 0.62
N MET A 63 1.04 17.84 0.50
CA MET A 63 2.12 18.08 1.48
C MET A 63 2.41 19.57 1.63
N ARG A 64 2.42 20.30 0.51
CA ARG A 64 2.67 21.74 0.50
C ARG A 64 1.55 22.55 1.13
N LEU A 65 0.31 22.12 0.97
CA LEU A 65 -0.86 22.79 1.51
C LEU A 65 -1.01 22.54 3.02
N LEU A 66 -0.81 21.30 3.47
CA LEU A 66 -1.09 20.92 4.85
C LEU A 66 0.09 21.07 5.80
N VAL A 67 1.33 20.85 5.37
CA VAL A 67 2.49 20.87 6.27
C VAL A 67 3.15 22.25 6.27
N SER A 68 3.37 22.86 7.43
CA SER A 68 4.01 24.17 7.54
C SER A 68 5.48 24.10 7.09
N LYS A 69 6.08 25.23 6.67
CA LYS A 69 7.50 25.26 6.29
C LYS A 69 8.43 24.88 7.44
N GLU A 70 8.05 25.17 8.68
CA GLU A 70 8.81 24.83 9.88
C GLU A 70 8.78 23.32 10.15
N ASP A 71 7.60 22.70 10.06
CA ASP A 71 7.43 21.27 10.27
C ASP A 71 8.22 20.43 9.25
N ARG A 72 8.33 20.90 7.99
CA ARG A 72 9.10 20.21 6.95
C ARG A 72 10.59 20.15 7.24
N LYS A 73 11.11 21.05 8.09
CA LYS A 73 12.53 21.12 8.48
C LYS A 73 12.85 20.31 9.73
N ILE A 74 11.88 19.62 10.32
CA ILE A 74 12.13 18.70 11.43
C ILE A 74 13.10 17.61 10.95
N ARG A 75 14.23 17.50 11.66
CA ARG A 75 15.27 16.50 11.40
C ARG A 75 15.02 15.26 12.22
N MET A 76 15.05 14.10 11.57
CA MET A 76 14.86 12.83 12.24
C MET A 76 16.16 12.26 12.79
N LYS A 77 16.06 11.56 13.92
CA LYS A 77 17.20 10.84 14.52
C LYS A 77 17.52 9.60 13.70
N PRO A 78 18.81 9.26 13.51
CA PRO A 78 19.19 8.09 12.73
C PRO A 78 18.52 6.81 13.26
N PRO A 79 18.14 5.88 12.36
CA PRO A 79 17.52 4.62 12.77
C PRO A 79 18.46 3.81 13.65
N ARG A 80 17.89 3.09 14.62
CA ARG A 80 18.67 2.16 15.46
C ARG A 80 19.23 1.01 14.63
N ALA A 81 20.37 0.48 15.04
CA ALA A 81 20.86 -0.79 14.54
C ALA A 81 19.93 -1.92 15.01
N VAL A 82 19.46 -2.75 14.08
CA VAL A 82 18.55 -3.87 14.35
C VAL A 82 19.34 -5.17 14.24
N SER A 83 19.25 -6.02 15.27
CA SER A 83 19.96 -7.30 15.28
C SER A 83 19.36 -8.28 14.26
N GLN A 84 20.17 -9.22 13.75
CA GLN A 84 19.68 -10.24 12.82
C GLN A 84 18.56 -11.10 13.44
N LYS A 85 18.66 -11.41 14.74
CA LYS A 85 17.62 -12.15 15.47
C LYS A 85 16.28 -11.42 15.44
N GLU A 86 16.30 -10.11 15.65
CA GLU A 86 15.09 -9.30 15.64
C GLU A 86 14.45 -9.25 14.24
N LYS A 87 15.25 -9.14 13.18
CA LYS A 87 14.75 -9.18 11.80
C LYS A 87 14.11 -10.53 11.43
N MET A 88 14.65 -11.64 11.94
CA MET A 88 14.08 -12.98 11.71
C MET A 88 12.82 -13.24 12.54
N ILE A 89 12.75 -12.73 13.77
CA ILE A 89 11.58 -12.91 14.65
C ILE A 89 10.39 -12.09 14.18
N PHE A 90 10.63 -10.89 13.63
CA PHE A 90 9.59 -9.98 13.14
C PHE A 90 8.55 -10.66 12.21
N PRO A 91 8.91 -11.33 11.09
CA PRO A 91 7.92 -11.95 10.21
C PRO A 91 7.14 -13.08 10.89
N ILE A 92 7.74 -13.82 11.83
CA ILE A 92 7.07 -14.90 12.56
C ILE A 92 6.03 -14.33 13.51
N VAL A 93 6.40 -13.32 14.30
CA VAL A 93 5.48 -12.66 15.24
C VAL A 93 4.37 -11.95 14.48
N ALA A 94 4.70 -11.24 13.41
CA ALA A 94 3.71 -10.54 12.58
C ALA A 94 2.74 -11.51 11.90
N LEU A 95 3.21 -12.68 11.46
CA LEU A 95 2.37 -13.75 10.95
C LEU A 95 1.40 -14.24 12.02
N LEU A 96 1.88 -14.58 13.22
CA LEU A 96 1.04 -15.05 14.33
C LEU A 96 -0.01 -13.99 14.73
N LEU A 97 0.40 -12.72 14.85
CA LEU A 97 -0.54 -11.63 15.12
C LEU A 97 -1.60 -11.50 14.03
N THR A 98 -1.20 -11.63 12.76
CA THR A 98 -2.14 -11.62 11.64
C THR A 98 -3.13 -12.79 11.74
N THR A 99 -2.66 -14.00 12.07
CA THR A 99 -3.51 -15.17 12.27
C THR A 99 -4.58 -14.92 13.33
N PHE A 100 -4.23 -14.28 14.44
CA PHE A 100 -5.18 -14.02 15.52
C PHE A 100 -6.14 -12.86 15.22
N ILE A 101 -5.71 -11.84 14.47
CA ILE A 101 -6.52 -10.64 14.20
C ILE A 101 -7.41 -10.83 12.97
N SER A 102 -6.87 -11.33 11.86
CA SER A 102 -7.57 -11.46 10.59
C SER A 102 -7.06 -12.68 9.81
N PRO A 103 -7.59 -13.89 10.06
CA PRO A 103 -7.19 -15.11 9.35
C PRO A 103 -7.33 -15.00 7.82
N SER A 104 -8.34 -14.26 7.36
CA SER A 104 -8.58 -13.94 5.94
C SER A 104 -7.46 -13.16 5.26
N ALA A 105 -6.60 -12.46 6.02
CA ALA A 105 -5.43 -11.75 5.48
C ALA A 105 -4.21 -12.67 5.29
N LEU A 106 -4.25 -13.90 5.82
CA LEU A 106 -3.11 -14.83 5.78
C LEU A 106 -2.60 -15.17 4.37
N PRO A 107 -3.46 -15.34 3.34
CA PRO A 107 -2.96 -15.59 1.98
C PRO A 107 -2.07 -14.45 1.46
N LEU A 108 -2.34 -13.21 1.89
CA LEU A 108 -1.57 -12.03 1.50
C LEU A 108 -0.34 -11.85 2.39
N LEU A 109 -0.57 -11.66 3.69
CA LEU A 109 0.48 -11.36 4.65
C LEU A 109 1.40 -12.55 4.92
N GLY A 110 0.88 -13.77 4.85
CA GLY A 110 1.69 -14.99 4.99
C GLY A 110 2.76 -15.09 3.91
N MET A 111 2.40 -14.83 2.65
CA MET A 111 3.36 -14.82 1.55
C MET A 111 4.34 -13.66 1.63
N LEU A 112 3.89 -12.48 2.10
CA LEU A 112 4.77 -11.34 2.37
C LEU A 112 5.82 -11.67 3.45
N PHE A 113 5.39 -12.21 4.59
CA PHE A 113 6.29 -12.58 5.69
C PHE A 113 7.18 -13.77 5.34
N PHE A 114 6.71 -14.71 4.53
CA PHE A 114 7.53 -15.78 3.99
C PHE A 114 8.66 -15.24 3.10
N GLY A 115 8.36 -14.32 2.17
CA GLY A 115 9.38 -13.65 1.37
C GLY A 115 10.39 -12.88 2.23
N ASN A 116 9.92 -12.21 3.29
CA ASN A 116 10.79 -11.54 4.25
C ASN A 116 11.70 -12.53 5.01
N LEU A 117 11.16 -13.67 5.44
CA LEU A 117 11.93 -14.71 6.12
C LEU A 117 13.01 -15.33 5.20
N LEU A 118 12.69 -15.57 3.92
CA LEU A 118 13.67 -16.06 2.93
C LEU A 118 14.86 -15.11 2.78
N LYS A 119 14.59 -13.81 2.81
CA LYS A 119 15.62 -12.76 2.73
C LYS A 119 16.45 -12.66 4.01
N GLU A 120 15.80 -12.64 5.17
CA GLU A 120 16.48 -12.38 6.45
C GLU A 120 17.14 -13.65 7.06
N SER A 121 16.77 -14.85 6.61
CA SER A 121 17.36 -16.13 7.05
C SER A 121 18.84 -16.25 6.68
N GLY A 122 19.29 -15.66 5.56
CA GLY A 122 20.67 -15.75 5.06
C GLY A 122 21.12 -17.16 4.62
N ARG A 123 20.29 -18.20 4.81
CA ARG A 123 20.55 -19.58 4.37
C ARG A 123 19.85 -19.92 3.06
N THR A 124 18.85 -19.12 2.68
CA THR A 124 17.97 -19.34 1.54
C THR A 124 18.20 -18.32 0.43
N GLU A 125 19.42 -17.77 0.28
CA GLU A 125 19.71 -16.70 -0.69
C GLU A 125 19.30 -17.09 -2.12
N ARG A 126 19.57 -18.33 -2.55
CA ARG A 126 19.14 -18.81 -3.87
C ARG A 126 17.62 -18.74 -4.06
N LEU A 127 16.86 -19.07 -3.02
CA LEU A 127 15.39 -19.03 -3.05
C LEU A 127 14.88 -17.57 -3.02
N ALA A 128 15.47 -16.74 -2.14
CA ALA A 128 15.12 -15.32 -2.03
C ALA A 128 15.42 -14.57 -3.34
N ASP A 129 16.55 -14.85 -3.97
CA ASP A 129 16.96 -14.23 -5.23
C ASP A 129 16.06 -14.67 -6.39
N THR A 130 15.75 -15.96 -6.47
CA THR A 130 14.80 -16.48 -7.47
C THR A 130 13.43 -15.86 -7.30
N ALA A 131 12.95 -15.73 -6.06
CA ALA A 131 11.64 -15.15 -5.74
C ALA A 131 11.56 -13.66 -6.12
N ARG A 132 12.59 -12.86 -5.81
CA ARG A 132 12.60 -11.40 -6.06
C ARG A 132 12.96 -10.99 -7.49
N THR A 133 13.41 -11.92 -8.33
CA THR A 133 13.80 -11.66 -9.72
C THR A 133 12.99 -12.50 -10.71
N LYS A 134 13.41 -13.75 -10.97
CA LYS A 134 12.87 -14.57 -12.06
C LYS A 134 11.41 -14.94 -11.85
N LEU A 135 11.03 -15.30 -10.63
CA LEU A 135 9.66 -15.70 -10.34
C LEU A 135 8.70 -14.50 -10.44
N ILE A 136 9.09 -13.35 -9.87
CA ILE A 136 8.25 -12.15 -9.95
C ILE A 136 8.08 -11.67 -11.39
N ASP A 137 9.12 -11.74 -12.22
CA ASP A 137 9.04 -11.37 -13.64
C ASP A 137 8.04 -12.24 -14.40
N ILE A 138 8.12 -13.57 -14.23
CA ILE A 138 7.21 -14.52 -14.88
C ILE A 138 5.76 -14.28 -14.43
N VAL A 139 5.54 -14.19 -13.12
CA VAL A 139 4.19 -13.97 -12.56
C VAL A 139 3.64 -12.60 -12.99
N THR A 140 4.47 -11.57 -13.07
CA THR A 140 4.04 -10.23 -13.51
C THR A 140 3.62 -10.23 -14.97
N ILE A 141 4.33 -10.94 -15.86
CA ILE A 141 3.91 -11.08 -17.26
C ILE A 141 2.55 -11.78 -17.35
N LEU A 142 2.38 -12.90 -16.64
CA LEU A 142 1.12 -13.63 -16.61
C LEU A 142 -0.03 -12.79 -16.04
N LEU A 143 0.23 -12.06 -14.96
CA LEU A 143 -0.73 -11.17 -14.33
C LEU A 143 -1.11 -10.00 -15.25
N GLY A 144 -0.13 -9.40 -15.92
CA GLY A 144 -0.37 -8.32 -16.89
C GLY A 144 -1.24 -8.77 -18.06
N VAL A 145 -0.95 -9.94 -18.64
CA VAL A 145 -1.75 -10.49 -19.74
C VAL A 145 -3.17 -10.85 -19.28
N THR A 146 -3.32 -11.48 -18.11
CA THR A 146 -4.64 -11.89 -17.59
C THR A 146 -5.50 -10.70 -17.16
N VAL A 147 -4.91 -9.70 -16.49
CA VAL A 147 -5.61 -8.44 -16.16
C VAL A 147 -5.95 -7.67 -17.43
N GLY A 148 -5.05 -7.58 -18.40
CA GLY A 148 -5.35 -6.96 -19.70
C GLY A 148 -6.44 -7.68 -20.49
N ALA A 149 -6.51 -9.01 -20.41
CA ALA A 149 -7.61 -9.77 -21.01
C ALA A 149 -8.97 -9.48 -20.34
N SER A 150 -8.98 -9.05 -19.07
CA SER A 150 -10.18 -8.68 -18.33
C SER A 150 -10.70 -7.26 -18.64
N THR A 151 -9.97 -6.46 -19.44
CA THR A 151 -10.31 -5.07 -19.74
C THR A 151 -10.97 -4.93 -21.12
N GLN A 152 -12.04 -5.70 -21.32
CA GLN A 152 -12.85 -5.62 -22.54
C GLN A 152 -13.64 -4.29 -22.57
N ALA A 153 -13.91 -3.76 -23.77
CA ALA A 153 -14.45 -2.41 -23.95
C ALA A 153 -15.84 -2.22 -23.32
N ASP A 154 -16.64 -3.28 -23.29
CA ASP A 154 -17.95 -3.39 -22.65
C ASP A 154 -17.89 -3.31 -21.12
N ILE A 155 -16.80 -3.78 -20.52
CA ILE A 155 -16.56 -3.72 -19.06
C ILE A 155 -15.88 -2.40 -18.67
N PHE A 156 -14.96 -1.91 -19.51
CA PHE A 156 -14.10 -0.77 -19.19
C PHE A 156 -14.70 0.60 -19.57
N ILE A 157 -15.44 0.71 -20.67
CA ILE A 157 -16.05 1.98 -21.11
C ILE A 157 -17.48 2.06 -20.53
N THR A 158 -17.57 2.01 -19.21
CA THR A 158 -18.84 2.17 -18.49
C THR A 158 -18.79 3.41 -17.58
N LYS A 159 -19.96 3.95 -17.26
CA LYS A 159 -20.08 5.04 -16.28
C LYS A 159 -19.49 4.62 -14.93
N ASP A 160 -19.66 3.36 -14.55
CA ASP A 160 -19.14 2.81 -13.30
C ASP A 160 -17.61 2.80 -13.30
N SER A 161 -16.96 2.41 -14.40
CA SER A 161 -15.50 2.47 -14.51
C SER A 161 -14.98 3.91 -14.35
N MET A 162 -15.60 4.90 -14.99
CA MET A 162 -15.22 6.31 -14.80
C MET A 162 -15.39 6.77 -13.34
N MET A 163 -16.45 6.32 -12.65
CA MET A 163 -16.63 6.59 -11.23
C MET A 163 -15.56 5.93 -10.36
N ILE A 164 -15.13 4.70 -10.68
CA ILE A 164 -14.02 4.01 -9.99
C ILE A 164 -12.72 4.80 -10.09
N PHE A 165 -12.40 5.32 -11.27
CA PHE A 165 -11.24 6.21 -11.43
C PHE A 165 -11.40 7.46 -10.53
N GLY A 166 -12.51 8.17 -10.64
CA GLY A 166 -12.77 9.35 -9.81
C GLY A 166 -12.64 9.08 -8.30
N LEU A 167 -13.21 7.98 -7.83
CA LEU A 167 -13.12 7.54 -6.43
C LEU A 167 -11.69 7.15 -6.03
N GLY A 168 -10.95 6.49 -6.93
CA GLY A 168 -9.54 6.16 -6.71
C GLY A 168 -8.70 7.42 -6.49
N ALA A 169 -8.85 8.44 -7.33
CA ALA A 169 -8.14 9.71 -7.18
C ALA A 169 -8.45 10.38 -5.82
N VAL A 170 -9.74 10.46 -5.46
CA VAL A 170 -10.16 11.04 -4.17
C VAL A 170 -9.63 10.22 -2.99
N SER A 171 -9.61 8.89 -3.11
CA SER A 171 -9.12 8.00 -2.06
C SER A 171 -7.63 8.22 -1.78
N PHE A 172 -6.79 8.41 -2.80
CA PHE A 172 -5.38 8.76 -2.64
C PHE A 172 -5.17 10.12 -1.95
N VAL A 173 -6.01 11.10 -2.28
CA VAL A 173 -5.99 12.41 -1.62
C VAL A 173 -6.32 12.24 -0.13
N ILE A 174 -7.40 11.53 0.20
CA ILE A 174 -7.80 11.26 1.59
C ILE A 174 -6.73 10.47 2.34
N ALA A 175 -6.14 9.44 1.74
CA ALA A 175 -5.09 8.64 2.36
C ALA A 175 -3.85 9.50 2.68
N THR A 176 -3.43 10.35 1.75
CA THR A 176 -2.30 11.27 1.95
C THR A 176 -2.60 12.28 3.06
N ILE A 177 -3.79 12.91 3.03
CA ILE A 177 -4.23 13.85 4.06
C ILE A 177 -4.28 13.16 5.42
N GLY A 178 -4.88 11.97 5.50
CA GLY A 178 -4.99 11.17 6.71
C GLY A 178 -3.62 10.85 7.31
N GLY A 179 -2.67 10.40 6.49
CA GLY A 179 -1.29 10.14 6.94
C GLY A 179 -0.59 11.38 7.49
N LEU A 180 -0.70 12.52 6.78
CA LEU A 180 -0.11 13.79 7.21
C LEU A 180 -0.73 14.30 8.53
N LEU A 181 -2.06 14.26 8.64
CA LEU A 181 -2.79 14.68 9.84
C LEU A 181 -2.48 13.75 11.01
N PHE A 182 -2.37 12.45 10.78
CA PHE A 182 -2.00 11.50 11.81
C PHE A 182 -0.58 11.76 12.34
N ALA A 183 0.38 12.04 11.45
CA ALA A 183 1.73 12.41 11.88
C ALA A 183 1.74 13.72 12.70
N LYS A 184 0.93 14.71 12.34
CA LYS A 184 0.74 15.92 13.14
C LYS A 184 0.08 15.65 14.49
N PHE A 185 -0.92 14.77 14.51
CA PHE A 185 -1.60 14.37 15.74
C PHE A 185 -0.62 13.68 16.71
N MET A 186 0.23 12.78 16.22
CA MET A 186 1.29 12.18 17.04
C MET A 186 2.24 13.23 17.63
N ASN A 187 2.55 14.30 16.88
CA ASN A 187 3.40 15.39 17.37
C ASN A 187 2.80 16.20 18.53
N LEU A 188 1.50 16.09 18.80
CA LEU A 188 0.89 16.70 19.99
C LEU A 188 1.32 16.00 21.28
N PHE A 189 1.62 14.70 21.21
CA PHE A 189 2.03 13.89 22.36
C PHE A 189 3.55 13.71 22.46
N LEU A 190 4.27 13.85 21.35
CA LEU A 190 5.72 13.71 21.28
C LEU A 190 6.43 14.99 21.72
N LYS A 191 7.33 14.89 22.71
CA LYS A 191 8.07 16.03 23.26
C LYS A 191 9.46 16.19 22.64
N GLY A 192 9.87 17.45 22.46
CA GLY A 192 11.23 17.86 22.11
C GLY A 192 11.78 17.23 20.82
N ASN A 193 12.95 16.60 20.92
CA ASN A 193 13.70 16.02 19.79
C ASN A 193 13.09 14.70 19.24
N ASN A 194 11.94 14.27 19.74
CA ASN A 194 11.25 13.06 19.25
C ASN A 194 10.08 13.36 18.33
N LYS A 195 9.87 14.64 17.95
CA LYS A 195 8.87 14.99 16.96
C LYS A 195 9.16 14.33 15.61
N ILE A 196 8.11 13.86 14.96
CA ILE A 196 8.14 13.21 13.66
C ILE A 196 7.94 14.28 12.60
N ASN A 197 8.76 14.27 11.55
CA ASN A 197 8.51 15.16 10.41
C ASN A 197 7.17 14.77 9.75
N PRO A 198 6.15 15.65 9.72
CA PRO A 198 4.84 15.28 9.20
C PRO A 198 4.84 14.81 7.74
N LEU A 199 5.85 15.18 6.93
CA LEU A 199 6.00 14.67 5.56
C LEU A 199 6.09 13.13 5.53
N ILE A 200 6.66 12.51 6.56
CA ILE A 200 6.74 11.05 6.72
C ILE A 200 5.34 10.42 6.79
N GLY A 201 4.32 11.16 7.25
CA GLY A 201 2.95 10.66 7.27
C GLY A 201 2.39 10.34 5.88
N ALA A 202 2.75 11.14 4.87
CA ALA A 202 2.31 10.89 3.50
C ALA A 202 2.95 9.64 2.87
N SER A 203 4.11 9.19 3.37
CA SER A 203 4.70 7.93 2.90
C SER A 203 3.94 6.69 3.38
N GLY A 204 2.90 6.84 4.22
CA GLY A 204 2.01 5.75 4.62
C GLY A 204 1.14 5.19 3.48
N VAL A 205 1.01 5.92 2.37
CA VAL A 205 0.42 5.38 1.13
C VAL A 205 1.38 4.34 0.55
N SER A 206 0.92 3.09 0.41
CA SER A 206 1.70 1.87 0.15
C SER A 206 2.38 1.76 -1.23
N ALA A 207 2.59 2.89 -1.92
CA ALA A 207 3.33 2.94 -3.17
C ALA A 207 4.84 2.82 -2.87
N VAL A 208 5.31 1.58 -2.70
CA VAL A 208 6.72 1.27 -2.43
C VAL A 208 7.52 1.21 -3.73
N PRO A 209 8.70 1.85 -3.83
CA PRO A 209 9.31 2.80 -2.89
C PRO A 209 8.95 4.28 -3.16
N ASP A 210 8.09 4.54 -4.15
CA ASP A 210 7.89 5.87 -4.72
C ASP A 210 7.34 6.91 -3.74
N SER A 211 6.37 6.55 -2.91
CA SER A 211 5.81 7.41 -1.86
C SER A 211 6.90 7.95 -0.91
N ALA A 212 7.84 7.09 -0.50
CA ALA A 212 8.97 7.47 0.33
C ALA A 212 9.99 8.35 -0.42
N ARG A 213 10.20 8.10 -1.72
CA ARG A 213 11.05 8.94 -2.58
C ARG A 213 10.47 10.33 -2.79
N VAL A 214 9.16 10.44 -2.98
CA VAL A 214 8.46 11.73 -3.12
C VAL A 214 8.58 12.55 -1.85
N VAL A 215 8.35 11.94 -0.68
CA VAL A 215 8.59 12.56 0.63
C VAL A 215 10.03 13.04 0.76
N HIS A 216 10.99 12.20 0.38
CA HIS A 216 12.40 12.56 0.43
C HIS A 216 12.75 13.75 -0.47
N ALA A 217 12.27 13.74 -1.72
CA ALA A 217 12.51 14.82 -2.68
C ALA A 217 11.88 16.15 -2.20
N GLU A 218 10.69 16.11 -1.60
CA GLU A 218 10.03 17.30 -1.07
C GLU A 218 10.69 17.83 0.21
N ALA A 219 11.24 16.94 1.04
CA ALA A 219 12.05 17.33 2.19
C ALA A 219 13.35 18.02 1.78
N LEU A 220 14.04 17.51 0.76
CA LEU A 220 15.28 18.12 0.22
C LEU A 220 15.04 19.52 -0.37
N LYS A 221 13.86 19.76 -0.96
CA LYS A 221 13.48 21.12 -1.41
C LYS A 221 13.31 22.10 -0.25
N SER A 222 12.99 21.60 0.95
CA SER A 222 12.77 22.42 2.15
C SER A 222 14.05 22.64 2.97
N ASP A 223 14.91 21.62 3.06
CA ASP A 223 16.27 21.66 3.62
C ASP A 223 17.13 20.63 2.87
N PRO A 224 18.16 21.05 2.11
CA PRO A 224 19.04 20.15 1.34
C PRO A 224 19.78 19.09 2.18
N ASN A 225 19.88 19.28 3.50
CA ASN A 225 20.54 18.33 4.40
C ASN A 225 19.54 17.41 5.13
N ASN A 226 18.24 17.50 4.84
CA ASN A 226 17.20 16.71 5.54
C ASN A 226 16.84 15.43 4.78
N TYR A 227 17.61 14.37 5.01
CA TYR A 227 17.42 13.07 4.37
C TYR A 227 16.37 12.21 5.09
N LEU A 228 15.17 12.12 4.51
CA LEU A 228 14.06 11.36 5.11
C LEU A 228 13.85 9.96 4.53
N LEU A 229 14.50 9.56 3.43
CA LEU A 229 14.19 8.31 2.72
C LEU A 229 14.15 7.08 3.65
N MET A 230 15.20 6.87 4.45
CA MET A 230 15.29 5.71 5.35
C MET A 230 14.20 5.70 6.42
N HIS A 231 13.65 6.87 6.77
CA HIS A 231 12.61 7.00 7.79
C HIS A 231 11.22 6.89 7.18
N ALA A 232 11.04 7.44 5.98
CA ALA A 232 9.82 7.37 5.20
C ALA A 232 9.51 5.95 4.69
N MET A 233 10.54 5.09 4.55
CA MET A 233 10.33 3.68 4.20
C MET A 233 9.58 2.90 5.28
N ALA A 234 9.69 3.25 6.56
CA ALA A 234 9.00 2.54 7.63
C ALA A 234 7.46 2.66 7.51
N PRO A 235 6.86 3.87 7.46
CA PRO A 235 5.43 4.00 7.19
C PRO A 235 5.00 3.41 5.86
N ASN A 236 5.84 3.46 4.82
CA ASN A 236 5.49 2.91 3.50
C ASN A 236 5.33 1.38 3.56
N VAL A 237 6.25 0.69 4.25
CA VAL A 237 6.11 -0.75 4.53
C VAL A 237 4.92 -1.03 5.45
N SER A 238 4.68 -0.19 6.47
CA SER A 238 3.49 -0.32 7.33
C SER A 238 2.18 -0.15 6.54
N GLY A 239 2.16 0.71 5.51
CA GLY A 239 1.03 0.88 4.60
C GLY A 239 0.69 -0.41 3.86
N VAL A 240 1.69 -1.10 3.30
CA VAL A 240 1.50 -2.40 2.63
C VAL A 240 0.86 -3.41 3.59
N ILE A 241 1.40 -3.51 4.81
CA ILE A 241 0.85 -4.42 5.83
C ILE A 241 -0.59 -4.01 6.19
N GLY A 242 -0.83 -2.72 6.42
CA GLY A 242 -2.16 -2.19 6.77
C GLY A 242 -3.19 -2.41 5.67
N SER A 243 -2.81 -2.27 4.41
CA SER A 243 -3.67 -2.51 3.24
C SER A 243 -4.06 -3.98 3.13
N ALA A 244 -3.14 -4.90 3.38
CA ALA A 244 -3.43 -6.33 3.41
C ALA A 244 -4.33 -6.74 4.60
N ILE A 245 -4.15 -6.13 5.78
CA ILE A 245 -5.07 -6.32 6.91
C ILE A 245 -6.47 -5.79 6.56
N ALA A 246 -6.56 -4.58 6.00
CA ALA A 246 -7.84 -4.01 5.58
C ALA A 246 -8.53 -4.89 4.52
N ALA A 247 -7.78 -5.42 3.55
CA ALA A 247 -8.31 -6.37 2.57
C ALA A 247 -8.81 -7.67 3.23
N GLY A 248 -8.06 -8.23 4.18
CA GLY A 248 -8.51 -9.40 4.92
C GLY A 248 -9.78 -9.15 5.71
N ILE A 249 -9.87 -8.03 6.41
CA ILE A 249 -11.07 -7.64 7.15
C ILE A 249 -12.26 -7.48 6.17
N LEU A 250 -12.09 -6.75 5.07
CA LEU A 250 -13.12 -6.59 4.04
C LEU A 250 -13.56 -7.95 3.47
N LEU A 251 -12.62 -8.85 3.22
CA LEU A 251 -12.93 -10.20 2.76
C LEU A 251 -13.69 -11.01 3.81
N SER A 252 -13.39 -10.86 5.09
CA SER A 252 -14.10 -11.56 6.16
C SER A 252 -15.53 -11.05 6.36
N PHE A 253 -15.79 -9.77 6.07
CA PHE A 253 -17.11 -9.17 6.22
C PHE A 253 -17.98 -9.27 4.96
N LEU A 254 -17.36 -9.27 3.77
CA LEU A 254 -18.06 -9.15 2.49
C LEU A 254 -17.90 -10.35 1.56
N GLY A 255 -17.02 -11.30 1.90
CA GLY A 255 -16.71 -12.50 1.12
C GLY A 255 -17.34 -13.76 1.65
#